data_AF-A0A377ZBN8-F1
#
_entry.id   AF-A0A377ZBN8-F1
#
_cell.length_a   1.000
_cell.length_b   1.000
_cell.length_c   1.000
_cell.angle_alpha   90.00
_cell.angle_beta   90.00
_cell.angle_gamma   90.00
#
_symmetry.space_group_name_H-M   'P 1'
#
loop_
_entity.id
_entity.type
_entity.pdbx_description
1 polymer ?
#
loop_
_entity_poly.entity_id
_entity_poly.type
_entity_poly.pdbx_seq_one_letter_code
_entity_poly.pdbx_strand_id
1 'polypeptide(L)'
;MNTYSVSRLALALAFGVTLSACSSTPADQQPSTQTAPGTTARPILNAEEAKNFTPAAYFQSLAPNAAAWTPSAISLPAQPDFIVGPAGTQGRNPYHHSGGGGCRNCPSL
;
A
#
# COMPACT_ATOMS: atom_id res chain seq x y z
N MET A 1 -49.64 -63.36 5.38
CA MET A 1 -49.25 -63.21 3.96
C MET A 1 -49.68 -61.81 3.52
N ASN A 2 -48.77 -61.10 2.86
CA ASN A 2 -48.90 -59.81 2.16
C ASN A 2 -48.56 -58.52 2.94
N THR A 3 -47.25 -58.26 2.92
CA THR A 3 -46.55 -56.98 2.74
C THR A 3 -47.36 -55.81 2.15
N TYR A 4 -47.19 -54.60 2.72
CA TYR A 4 -47.26 -53.35 1.96
C TYR A 4 -46.20 -52.33 2.39
N SER A 5 -45.22 -52.18 1.49
CA SER A 5 -44.55 -50.96 1.05
C SER A 5 -43.96 -50.00 2.09
N VAL A 6 -42.70 -50.26 2.47
CA VAL A 6 -41.83 -49.20 2.99
C VAL A 6 -41.50 -48.28 1.81
N SER A 7 -42.07 -47.09 1.84
CA SER A 7 -41.91 -46.07 0.81
C SER A 7 -40.42 -45.84 0.50
N ARG A 8 -39.99 -46.17 -0.74
CA ARG A 8 -38.65 -45.91 -1.28
C ARG A 8 -38.33 -44.40 -1.45
N LEU A 9 -39.09 -43.51 -0.81
CA LEU A 9 -38.86 -42.07 -0.87
C LEU A 9 -37.90 -41.55 0.23
N ALA A 10 -37.48 -42.39 1.17
CA ALA A 10 -36.68 -41.96 2.33
C ALA A 10 -35.18 -42.32 2.22
N LEU A 11 -34.63 -42.41 1.00
CA LEU A 11 -33.18 -42.62 0.83
C LEU A 11 -32.58 -41.71 -0.25
N ALA A 12 -32.95 -40.45 -0.22
CA ALA A 12 -32.17 -39.38 -0.84
C ALA A 12 -32.00 -38.24 0.18
N LEU A 13 -31.57 -38.60 1.40
CA LEU A 13 -30.76 -37.66 2.18
C LEU A 13 -29.42 -37.59 1.47
N ALA A 14 -29.43 -36.91 0.31
CA ALA A 14 -28.22 -36.51 -0.37
C ALA A 14 -27.45 -35.71 0.68
N PHE A 15 -26.37 -36.30 1.18
CA PHE A 15 -25.36 -35.58 1.91
C PHE A 15 -24.83 -34.51 0.95
N GLY A 16 -25.51 -33.37 0.95
CA GLY A 16 -25.04 -32.12 0.43
C GLY A 16 -23.90 -31.69 1.33
N VAL A 17 -22.76 -32.37 1.17
CA VAL A 17 -21.48 -31.77 1.49
C VAL A 17 -21.33 -30.72 0.40
N THR A 18 -21.91 -29.54 0.66
CA THR A 18 -21.42 -28.32 0.04
C THR A 18 -19.91 -28.41 0.19
N LEU A 19 -19.21 -28.46 -0.95
CA LEU A 19 -17.76 -28.36 -0.97
C LEU A 19 -17.45 -27.21 -0.03
N SER A 20 -16.83 -27.51 1.11
CA SER A 20 -16.27 -26.52 1.98
C SER A 20 -15.34 -25.75 1.08
N ALA A 21 -15.83 -24.61 0.60
CA ALA A 21 -15.07 -23.68 -0.21
C ALA A 21 -13.76 -23.57 0.52
N CYS A 22 -12.67 -23.91 -0.19
CA CYS A 22 -11.33 -23.60 0.23
C CYS A 22 -11.42 -22.20 0.82
N SER A 23 -11.29 -22.11 2.14
CA SER A 23 -11.19 -20.85 2.87
C SER A 23 -9.92 -20.23 2.31
N SER A 24 -10.05 -19.54 1.18
CA SER A 24 -8.97 -18.87 0.52
C SER A 24 -8.71 -17.66 1.38
N THR A 25 -7.99 -17.87 2.48
CA THR A 25 -7.35 -16.79 3.22
C THR A 25 -6.70 -15.92 2.15
N PRO A 26 -7.14 -14.65 2.00
CA PRO A 26 -6.53 -13.72 1.05
C PRO A 26 -5.02 -13.78 1.19
N ALA A 27 -4.26 -13.65 0.09
CA ALA A 27 -2.82 -13.84 0.11
C ALA A 27 -2.12 -13.00 1.20
N ASP A 28 -2.63 -11.80 1.49
CA ASP A 28 -2.12 -10.88 2.53
C ASP A 28 -2.44 -11.31 3.97
N GLN A 29 -3.34 -12.28 4.15
CA GLN A 29 -3.70 -12.87 5.44
C GLN A 29 -3.06 -14.24 5.64
N GLN A 30 -2.36 -14.77 4.63
CA GLN A 30 -1.67 -16.05 4.76
C GLN A 30 -0.44 -15.88 5.67
N PRO A 31 -0.22 -16.77 6.66
CA PRO A 31 0.99 -16.73 7.46
C PRO A 31 2.24 -16.83 6.58
N SER A 32 3.26 -16.04 6.92
CA SER A 32 4.57 -16.14 6.27
C SER A 32 5.10 -17.56 6.39
N THR A 33 5.70 -18.07 5.31
CA THR A 33 6.41 -19.36 5.32
C THR A 33 7.86 -19.23 5.81
N GLN A 34 8.29 -18.02 6.18
CA GLN A 34 9.64 -17.76 6.70
C GLN A 34 9.70 -18.11 8.18
N THR A 35 10.69 -18.93 8.56
CA THR A 35 10.90 -19.39 9.94
C THR A 35 12.31 -19.02 10.40
N ALA A 36 12.42 -18.37 11.56
CA ALA A 36 13.70 -18.04 12.18
C ALA A 36 14.43 -19.30 12.68
N PRO A 37 15.78 -19.34 12.65
CA PRO A 37 16.71 -18.28 12.25
C PRO A 37 16.94 -18.19 10.73
N GLY A 38 16.25 -19.00 9.92
CA GLY A 38 16.50 -19.12 8.49
C GLY A 38 17.75 -19.94 8.18
N THR A 39 18.52 -19.51 7.18
CA THR A 39 19.76 -20.17 6.72
C THR A 39 20.91 -19.17 6.66
N THR A 40 22.15 -19.64 6.51
CA THR A 40 23.31 -18.74 6.36
C THR A 40 23.19 -17.77 5.19
N ALA A 41 22.62 -18.21 4.06
CA ALA A 41 22.42 -17.34 2.89
C ALA A 41 21.20 -16.41 3.01
N ARG A 42 20.24 -16.77 3.87
CA ARG A 42 18.96 -16.06 4.06
C ARG A 42 18.52 -16.16 5.52
N PRO A 43 19.12 -15.35 6.41
CA PRO A 43 18.72 -15.30 7.81
C PRO A 43 17.35 -14.64 7.96
N ILE A 44 16.57 -15.11 8.92
CA ILE A 44 15.22 -14.62 9.23
C ILE A 44 15.16 -14.25 10.71
N LEU A 45 14.70 -13.04 11.00
CA LEU A 45 14.52 -12.55 12.36
C LEU A 45 13.45 -13.35 13.10
N ASN A 46 13.70 -13.68 14.36
CA ASN A 46 12.66 -14.16 15.25
C ASN A 46 11.77 -13.00 15.74
N ALA A 47 10.65 -13.34 16.40
CA ALA A 47 9.68 -12.36 16.86
C ALA A 47 10.24 -11.37 17.91
N GLU A 48 11.23 -11.77 18.71
CA GLU A 48 11.85 -10.91 19.71
C GLU A 48 12.84 -9.94 19.07
N GLU A 49 13.66 -10.42 18.14
CA GLU A 49 14.60 -9.60 17.37
C GLU A 49 13.85 -8.54 16.56
N ALA A 50 12.74 -8.91 15.92
CA ALA A 50 11.94 -8.03 15.08
C ALA A 50 11.37 -6.81 15.84
N LYS A 51 11.17 -6.87 17.16
CA LYS A 51 10.70 -5.74 17.97
C LYS A 51 11.62 -4.52 17.91
N ASN A 52 12.91 -4.74 17.63
CA ASN A 52 13.90 -3.68 17.52
C ASN A 52 13.91 -3.01 16.13
N PHE A 53 13.22 -3.57 15.14
CA PHE A 53 13.23 -3.11 13.75
C PHE A 53 11.87 -2.54 13.33
N THR A 54 11.37 -1.60 14.11
CA THR A 54 10.09 -0.90 13.85
C THR A 54 10.33 0.52 13.33
N PRO A 55 9.37 1.16 12.64
CA PRO A 55 9.52 2.56 12.21
C PRO A 55 9.92 3.49 13.37
N ALA A 56 9.36 3.27 14.55
CA ALA A 56 9.71 4.05 15.74
C ALA A 56 11.18 3.85 16.18
N ALA A 57 11.75 2.65 16.02
CA ALA A 57 13.16 2.40 16.28
C ALA A 57 14.07 3.03 15.21
N TYR A 58 13.66 3.01 13.94
CA TYR A 58 14.41 3.64 12.84
C TYR A 58 14.36 5.17 12.86
N PHE A 59 13.29 5.77 13.38
CA PHE A 59 13.09 7.23 13.42
C PHE A 59 13.51 7.88 14.73
N GLN A 60 14.22 7.15 15.61
CA GLN A 60 14.75 7.71 16.85
C GLN A 60 15.69 8.88 16.58
N SER A 61 15.65 9.87 17.47
CA SER A 61 16.62 10.96 17.47
C SER A 61 17.92 10.51 18.12
N LEU A 62 19.05 11.04 17.63
CA LEU A 62 20.36 10.86 18.28
C LEU A 62 20.54 11.81 19.48
N ALA A 63 19.71 12.86 19.58
CA ALA A 63 19.77 13.79 20.68
C ALA A 63 19.15 13.17 21.94
N PRO A 64 19.81 13.32 23.12
CA PRO A 64 19.27 12.78 24.36
C PRO A 64 17.91 13.40 24.69
N ASN A 65 16.95 12.57 25.10
CA ASN A 65 15.58 12.96 25.46
C ASN A 65 14.75 13.62 24.34
N ALA A 66 15.23 13.60 23.09
CA ALA A 66 14.42 14.03 21.96
C ALA A 66 13.46 12.92 21.53
N ALA A 67 12.23 13.29 21.21
CA ALA A 67 11.26 12.34 20.67
C ALA A 67 11.71 11.80 19.30
N ALA A 68 11.31 10.57 18.99
CA ALA A 68 11.43 10.02 17.66
C ALA A 68 10.61 10.86 16.65
N TRP A 69 11.06 10.89 15.40
CA TRP A 69 10.31 11.55 14.34
C TRP A 69 9.01 10.79 14.02
N THR A 70 7.89 11.50 14.13
CA THR A 70 6.56 10.99 13.76
C THR A 70 6.01 11.81 12.59
N PRO A 71 6.28 11.42 11.33
CA PRO A 71 5.77 12.14 10.18
C PRO A 71 4.24 12.10 10.13
N SER A 72 3.63 13.25 9.87
CA SER A 72 2.22 13.30 9.47
C SER A 72 2.05 12.77 8.05
N ALA A 73 0.86 12.26 7.73
CA ALA A 73 0.52 11.93 6.36
C ALA A 73 0.67 13.16 5.44
N ILE A 74 1.08 12.92 4.20
CA ILE A 74 1.15 13.96 3.18
C ILE A 74 -0.28 14.43 2.91
N SER A 75 -0.51 15.74 2.99
CA SER A 75 -1.78 16.38 2.66
C SER A 75 -1.54 17.43 1.60
N LEU A 76 -2.25 17.31 0.48
CA LEU A 76 -2.20 18.31 -0.58
C LEU A 76 -3.22 19.41 -0.28
N PRO A 77 -2.84 20.69 -0.35
CA PRO A 77 -3.79 21.78 -0.21
C PRO A 77 -4.73 21.81 -1.41
N ALA A 78 -5.92 22.39 -1.22
CA ALA A 78 -6.90 22.55 -2.31
C ALA A 78 -6.37 23.43 -3.47
N GLN A 79 -5.44 24.34 -3.17
CA GLN A 79 -4.69 25.12 -4.15
C GLN A 79 -3.21 25.04 -3.77
N PRO A 80 -2.31 24.69 -4.70
CA PRO A 80 -0.88 24.66 -4.43
C PRO A 80 -0.32 26.08 -4.34
N ASP A 81 0.74 26.27 -3.53
CA ASP A 81 1.41 27.56 -3.42
C ASP A 81 2.11 27.99 -4.72
N PHE A 82 2.61 27.01 -5.49
CA PHE A 82 3.32 27.23 -6.74
C PHE A 82 2.95 26.20 -7.80
N ILE A 83 2.85 26.66 -9.05
CA ILE A 83 2.71 25.81 -10.23
C ILE A 83 4.02 25.92 -11.03
N VAL A 84 4.71 24.80 -11.26
CA VAL A 84 5.97 24.72 -12.06
C VAL A 84 5.70 23.97 -13.37
N GLY A 85 6.28 24.40 -14.50
CA GLY A 85 5.93 23.89 -15.84
C GLY A 85 6.05 24.93 -16.96
N PRO A 86 5.55 24.65 -18.18
CA PRO A 86 5.76 25.49 -19.36
C PRO A 86 5.25 26.93 -19.20
N ALA A 87 5.90 27.88 -19.89
CA ALA A 87 5.47 29.26 -19.95
C ALA A 87 4.11 29.38 -20.67
N GLY A 88 3.27 30.31 -20.22
CA GLY A 88 1.97 30.60 -20.85
C GLY A 88 0.78 29.79 -20.32
N THR A 89 0.97 28.85 -19.39
CA THR A 89 -0.14 28.11 -18.75
C THR A 89 -0.85 28.97 -17.68
N GLN A 90 -2.19 28.97 -17.65
CA GLN A 90 -3.01 29.69 -16.66
C GLN A 90 -2.63 29.32 -15.21
N GLY A 91 -2.63 30.32 -14.31
CA GLY A 91 -2.35 30.15 -12.88
C GLY A 91 -0.90 30.41 -12.45
N ARG A 92 0.01 30.74 -13.38
CA ARG A 92 1.33 31.27 -13.04
C ARG A 92 1.22 32.76 -12.77
N ASN A 93 1.74 33.25 -11.65
CA ASN A 93 1.92 34.68 -11.44
C ASN A 93 2.83 35.19 -12.58
N PRO A 94 2.29 35.90 -13.58
CA PRO A 94 3.13 36.48 -14.58
C PRO A 94 3.83 37.61 -13.85
N TYR A 95 5.13 37.48 -13.62
CA TYR A 95 5.92 38.70 -13.50
C TYR A 95 5.60 39.49 -14.77
N HIS A 96 4.73 40.50 -14.65
CA HIS A 96 4.53 41.53 -15.64
C HIS A 96 5.88 42.23 -15.76
N HIS A 97 6.78 41.68 -16.55
CA HIS A 97 7.78 42.48 -17.22
C HIS A 97 7.03 43.28 -18.30
N SER A 98 6.42 44.37 -17.84
CA SER A 98 6.22 45.55 -18.66
C SER A 98 7.62 46.07 -19.04
N GLY A 99 8.21 45.43 -20.04
CA GLY A 99 9.57 45.67 -20.48
C GLY A 99 9.80 44.85 -21.73
N GLY A 100 9.45 45.45 -22.87
CA GLY A 100 9.51 44.82 -24.19
C GLY A 100 10.86 44.17 -24.48
N GLY A 101 10.92 42.85 -24.31
CA GLY A 101 11.98 41.99 -24.82
C GLY A 101 11.76 41.68 -26.30
N GLY A 102 11.71 42.72 -27.14
CA GLY A 102 11.90 42.53 -28.57
C GLY A 102 13.37 42.18 -28.80
N CYS A 103 13.65 40.97 -29.31
CA CYS A 103 14.96 40.66 -29.87
C CYS A 103 15.26 41.66 -31.00
N ARG A 104 16.03 42.71 -30.71
CA ARG A 104 16.43 43.74 -31.70
C ARG A 104 17.48 43.25 -32.70
N ASN A 105 17.93 42.00 -32.61
CA ASN A 105 18.88 41.40 -33.53
C ASN A 105 18.66 39.89 -33.64
N CYS A 106 17.71 39.48 -34.49
CA CYS A 106 17.76 38.16 -35.11
C CYS A 106 18.35 38.37 -36.52
N PRO A 107 19.56 37.89 -36.85
CA PRO A 107 20.03 37.89 -38.22
C PRO A 107 19.19 36.88 -39.02
N SER A 108 18.64 37.33 -40.13
CA SER A 108 17.98 36.45 -41.11
C SER A 108 19.01 35.46 -41.67
N LEU A 109 18.76 34.17 -41.43
CA LEU A 109 19.34 33.05 -42.19
C LEU A 109 18.20 32.11 -42.58
#